data_AF-A0A2V7EVU9-F1
#
_entry.id   AF-A0A2V7EVU9-F1
#
_cell.length_a   1.000
_cell.length_b   1.000
_cell.length_c   1.000
_cell.angle_alpha   90.00
_cell.angle_beta   90.00
_cell.angle_gamma   90.00
#
_symmetry.space_group_name_H-M   'P 1'
#
loop_
_entity.id
_entity.type
_entity.pdbx_description
1 polymer ?
#
loop_
_entity_poly.entity_id
_entity_poly.type
_entity_poly.pdbx_seq_one_letter_code
_entity_poly.pdbx_strand_id
1 'polypeptide(L)'
;MTFREQAQENHNEAEHLVPPAALATEEETTPAAIHDDEADEVRPVPEEALTPLPAKGEDPVRLYLKEIGKVPLLTAQQEVQIGRRIEVGQIALRRGLAGIPMAVRALLEVGDRLRHNDIAADDVIVLPEGGELEAKEIRPVLLAFGRIRRLERKIARLEESLADKRRSATGRANVQKQIATHRAGIQKTVADMPLKPALIDDLVGKVRRLCQRIDGLAQESRRTRTAALARELKKLEEEAGLPRKQLQTLLVEIETSDRTVRQAKRELMEANLRLVVSVAKRYLGSDLS
;
A
#
# COMPACT_ATOMS: atom_id res chain seq x y z
N MET A 1 39.13 -20.90 -46.82
CA MET A 1 37.98 -19.99 -46.76
C MET A 1 36.98 -20.55 -45.76
N THR A 2 36.36 -19.67 -44.98
CA THR A 2 35.25 -19.86 -44.03
C THR A 2 35.54 -20.54 -42.69
N PHE A 3 35.97 -19.66 -41.78
CA PHE A 3 35.77 -19.60 -40.34
C PHE A 3 34.36 -20.01 -39.89
N ARG A 4 34.30 -20.59 -38.69
CA ARG A 4 33.08 -20.80 -37.90
C ARG A 4 33.20 -19.95 -36.64
N GLU A 5 32.31 -18.96 -36.53
CA GLU A 5 32.09 -18.09 -35.39
C GLU A 5 31.56 -18.88 -34.19
N GLN A 6 32.08 -18.58 -33.00
CA GLN A 6 31.26 -18.52 -31.78
C GLN A 6 31.71 -17.33 -30.94
N ALA A 7 30.70 -16.76 -30.29
CA ALA A 7 30.57 -15.41 -29.78
C ALA A 7 31.20 -15.21 -28.38
N GLN A 8 31.49 -13.92 -28.10
CA GLN A 8 31.17 -13.12 -26.89
C GLN A 8 31.47 -13.74 -25.51
N GLU A 9 31.97 -13.03 -24.50
CA GLU A 9 31.84 -11.61 -24.16
C GLU A 9 32.86 -11.26 -23.06
N ASN A 10 33.39 -10.04 -23.11
CA ASN A 10 34.14 -9.41 -22.02
C ASN A 10 33.18 -8.99 -20.90
N HIS A 11 33.56 -9.11 -19.62
CA HIS A 11 34.00 -7.99 -18.77
C HIS A 11 34.08 -8.42 -17.28
N ASN A 12 35.29 -8.36 -16.72
CA ASN A 12 35.67 -7.66 -15.48
C ASN A 12 34.87 -7.90 -14.18
N GLU A 13 35.51 -8.37 -13.11
CA GLU A 13 35.89 -7.54 -11.96
C GLU A 13 36.55 -8.35 -10.83
N ALA A 14 37.32 -7.63 -10.02
CA ALA A 14 38.35 -8.11 -9.11
C ALA A 14 37.81 -8.68 -7.77
N GLU A 15 38.45 -9.75 -7.30
CA GLU A 15 38.37 -10.19 -5.91
C GLU A 15 39.78 -10.24 -5.32
N HIS A 16 40.01 -9.51 -4.23
CA HIS A 16 41.19 -9.69 -3.40
C HIS A 16 40.84 -9.67 -1.92
N LEU A 17 41.28 -10.75 -1.26
CA LEU A 17 41.62 -10.94 0.16
C LEU A 17 40.54 -11.38 1.18
N VAL A 18 41.07 -12.18 2.09
CA VAL A 18 40.60 -13.28 2.96
C VAL A 18 41.19 -12.96 4.37
N PRO A 19 40.76 -13.48 5.54
CA PRO A 19 39.44 -13.96 6.01
C PRO A 19 39.22 -13.62 7.55
N PRO A 20 38.66 -14.47 8.48
CA PRO A 20 37.82 -13.99 9.58
C PRO A 20 38.48 -14.07 10.98
N ALA A 21 37.93 -13.38 11.97
CA ALA A 21 38.23 -13.63 13.39
C ALA A 21 37.04 -13.30 14.29
N ALA A 22 36.92 -14.10 15.34
CA ALA A 22 35.77 -14.36 16.20
C ALA A 22 35.56 -13.36 17.36
N LEU A 23 34.39 -13.49 17.99
CA LEU A 23 34.05 -13.50 19.43
C LEU A 23 32.75 -12.69 19.67
N ALA A 24 31.59 -13.35 19.75
CA ALA A 24 31.02 -14.00 20.95
C ALA A 24 30.54 -12.99 22.00
N THR A 25 29.22 -12.90 22.18
CA THR A 25 28.55 -13.23 23.46
C THR A 25 27.03 -13.24 23.27
N GLU A 26 26.44 -14.16 24.02
CA GLU A 26 25.09 -14.70 23.97
C GLU A 26 24.08 -13.74 24.61
N GLU A 27 22.80 -13.83 24.23
CA GLU A 27 21.80 -14.42 25.13
C GLU A 27 20.44 -14.60 24.41
N GLU A 28 19.84 -15.74 24.73
CA GLU A 28 18.65 -16.32 24.16
C GLU A 28 17.38 -15.58 24.58
N THR A 29 16.42 -15.43 23.67
CA THR A 29 15.01 -15.32 24.05
C THR A 29 14.14 -16.14 23.10
N THR A 30 13.48 -17.16 23.65
CA THR A 30 12.23 -17.73 23.13
C THR A 30 11.36 -18.11 24.35
N PRO A 31 10.07 -18.43 24.19
CA PRO A 31 9.01 -17.65 23.54
C PRO A 31 7.72 -17.69 24.40
N ALA A 32 6.78 -16.73 24.30
CA ALA A 32 5.44 -16.95 24.88
C ALA A 32 4.32 -16.15 24.19
N ALA A 33 3.54 -16.91 23.41
CA ALA A 33 2.08 -16.98 23.35
C ALA A 33 1.24 -15.69 23.43
N ILE A 34 0.53 -15.47 22.32
CA ILE A 34 -0.64 -14.60 22.15
C ILE A 34 -1.88 -15.43 22.52
N HIS A 35 -2.76 -14.90 23.36
CA HIS A 35 -4.16 -15.30 23.48
C HIS A 35 -5.06 -14.06 23.58
N ASP A 36 -6.14 -14.10 22.80
CA ASP A 36 -7.19 -13.09 22.61
C ASP A 36 -7.99 -12.78 23.89
N ASP A 37 -8.42 -11.52 24.08
CA ASP A 37 -9.86 -11.16 24.12
C ASP A 37 -10.08 -9.62 24.02
N GLU A 38 -11.28 -9.25 23.56
CA GLU A 38 -11.73 -7.90 23.18
C GLU A 38 -11.67 -6.83 24.28
N ALA A 39 -11.17 -5.63 23.95
CA ALA A 39 -11.73 -4.33 24.35
C ALA A 39 -10.91 -3.18 23.73
N ASP A 40 -11.56 -2.04 23.58
CA ASP A 40 -11.05 -0.77 23.07
C ASP A 40 -9.85 -0.25 23.91
N GLU A 41 -8.64 -0.79 23.70
CA GLU A 41 -7.42 -0.31 24.36
C GLU A 41 -6.68 0.69 23.46
N VAL A 42 -6.66 1.94 23.94
CA VAL A 42 -5.71 2.98 23.57
C VAL A 42 -4.31 2.35 23.50
N ARG A 43 -3.78 2.16 22.28
CA ARG A 43 -2.40 1.67 22.12
C ARG A 43 -1.48 2.56 22.95
N PRO A 44 -0.73 2.03 23.93
CA PRO A 44 0.25 2.82 24.62
C PRO A 44 1.24 3.30 23.56
N VAL A 45 1.39 4.62 23.51
CA VAL A 45 2.45 5.29 22.76
C VAL A 45 3.76 4.59 23.17
N PRO A 46 4.61 4.15 22.22
CA PRO A 46 5.91 3.56 22.55
C PRO A 46 6.60 4.47 23.56
N GLU A 47 7.13 3.91 24.65
CA GLU A 47 7.71 4.66 25.76
C GLU A 47 8.91 5.54 25.32
N GLU A 48 9.44 5.30 24.12
CA GLU A 48 10.43 6.15 23.42
C GLU A 48 9.86 7.44 22.82
N ALA A 49 8.53 7.60 22.73
CA ALA A 49 7.85 8.82 22.27
C ALA A 49 7.32 9.68 23.43
N LEU A 50 7.56 9.27 24.68
CA LEU A 50 7.47 10.15 25.84
C LEU A 50 8.81 10.84 25.99
N THR A 51 9.02 11.93 25.23
CA THR A 51 10.07 12.87 25.56
C THR A 51 9.89 13.29 27.03
N PRO A 52 10.96 13.32 27.84
CA PRO A 52 10.85 13.76 29.22
C PRO A 52 10.13 15.11 29.26
N LEU A 53 9.12 15.22 30.12
CA LEU A 53 8.49 16.51 30.42
C LEU A 53 9.61 17.55 30.61
N PRO A 54 9.53 18.71 29.93
CA PRO A 54 10.61 19.69 29.95
C PRO A 54 10.96 20.01 31.40
N ALA A 55 12.26 19.99 31.70
CA ALA A 55 12.75 20.36 33.01
C ALA A 55 12.16 21.74 33.38
N LYS A 56 11.73 21.87 34.64
CA LYS A 56 11.04 23.04 35.18
C LYS A 56 11.83 24.32 34.85
N GLY A 57 11.45 25.03 33.78
CA GLY A 57 12.15 26.23 33.29
C GLY A 57 12.51 26.25 31.79
N GLU A 58 12.39 25.15 31.05
CA GLU A 58 12.59 25.17 29.59
C GLU A 58 11.31 25.60 28.86
N ASP A 59 11.42 26.68 28.09
CA ASP A 59 10.35 27.18 27.25
C ASP A 59 10.07 26.17 26.11
N PRO A 60 8.89 25.51 26.09
CA PRO A 60 8.54 24.51 25.09
C PRO A 60 8.57 25.08 23.67
N VAL A 61 8.36 26.38 23.50
CA VAL A 61 8.46 27.07 22.20
C VAL A 61 9.92 27.12 21.75
N ARG A 62 10.87 27.40 22.64
CA ARG A 62 12.31 27.36 22.33
C ARG A 62 12.79 25.97 21.98
N LEU A 63 12.28 24.94 22.67
CA LEU A 63 12.62 23.54 22.42
C LEU A 63 12.14 23.13 21.01
N TYR A 64 10.89 23.45 20.67
CA TYR A 64 10.32 23.24 19.34
C TYR A 64 11.06 24.00 18.23
N LEU A 65 11.40 25.28 18.44
CA LEU A 65 12.17 26.08 17.48
C LEU A 65 13.58 25.54 17.27
N LYS A 66 14.21 25.02 18.33
CA LYS A 66 15.53 24.37 18.25
C LYS A 66 15.45 23.05 17.50
N GLU A 67 14.37 22.28 17.65
CA GLU A 67 14.14 21.03 16.93
C GLU A 67 13.89 21.27 15.43
N ILE A 68 13.01 22.20 15.06
CA ILE A 68 12.77 22.52 13.63
C ILE A 68 13.99 23.19 12.99
N GLY A 69 14.78 23.92 13.78
CA GLY A 69 16.03 24.54 13.30
C GLY A 69 17.12 23.55 12.86
N LYS A 70 17.03 22.27 13.27
CA LYS A 70 17.96 21.20 12.88
C LYS A 70 17.70 20.66 11.46
N VAL A 71 16.47 20.79 10.95
CA VAL A 71 16.11 20.29 9.62
C VAL A 71 16.37 21.38 8.57
N PRO A 72 17.20 21.11 7.54
CA PRO A 72 17.48 22.09 6.48
C PRO A 72 16.23 22.33 5.63
N LEU A 73 16.12 23.54 5.07
CA LEU A 73 15.07 23.85 4.10
C LEU A 73 15.28 23.02 2.83
N LEU A 74 14.18 22.53 2.26
CA LEU A 74 14.24 21.87 0.97
C LEU A 74 14.52 22.90 -0.12
N THR A 75 15.35 22.49 -1.08
CA THR A 75 15.46 23.18 -2.36
C THR A 75 14.26 22.82 -3.23
N ALA A 76 13.89 23.69 -4.19
CA ALA A 76 12.83 23.40 -5.15
C ALA A 76 13.04 22.06 -5.88
N GLN A 77 14.30 21.67 -6.14
CA GLN A 77 14.61 20.36 -6.73
C GLN A 77 14.30 19.20 -5.79
N GLN A 78 14.61 19.33 -4.48
CA GLN A 78 14.29 18.31 -3.49
C GLN A 78 12.78 18.18 -3.27
N GLU A 79 12.03 19.30 -3.28
CA GLU A 79 10.57 19.27 -3.21
C GLU A 79 9.97 18.48 -4.38
N VAL A 80 10.44 18.74 -5.61
CA VAL A 80 10.02 18.00 -6.81
C VAL A 80 10.38 16.51 -6.70
N GLN A 81 11.56 16.17 -6.18
CA GLN A 81 11.96 14.77 -5.98
C GLN A 81 11.06 14.05 -4.97
N ILE A 82 10.75 14.69 -3.85
CA ILE A 82 9.84 14.13 -2.83
C ILE A 82 8.43 13.99 -3.39
N GLY A 83 7.93 14.99 -4.12
CA GLY A 83 6.64 14.93 -4.81
C GLY A 83 6.56 13.75 -5.78
N ARG A 84 7.59 13.56 -6.61
CA ARG A 84 7.69 12.43 -7.53
C ARG A 84 7.74 11.08 -6.81
N ARG A 85 8.46 10.98 -5.68
CA ARG A 85 8.48 9.78 -4.83
C ARG A 85 7.08 9.45 -4.29
N ILE A 86 6.35 10.45 -3.82
CA ILE A 86 4.97 10.29 -3.33
C ILE A 86 4.05 9.84 -4.47
N GLU A 87 4.14 10.46 -5.64
CA GLU A 87 3.30 10.11 -6.80
C GLU A 87 3.56 8.68 -7.27
N VAL A 88 4.81 8.31 -7.49
CA VAL A 88 5.20 6.94 -7.91
C VAL A 88 4.77 5.92 -6.86
N GLY A 89 4.94 6.22 -5.58
CA GLY A 89 4.50 5.34 -4.49
C GLY A 89 2.97 5.18 -4.43
N GLN A 90 2.21 6.25 -4.65
CA GLN A 90 0.74 6.17 -4.73
C GLN A 90 0.26 5.38 -5.93
N ILE A 91 0.91 5.53 -7.09
CA ILE A 91 0.65 4.73 -8.29
C ILE A 91 0.92 3.24 -8.01
N ALA A 92 2.03 2.93 -7.35
CA ALA A 92 2.38 1.56 -6.96
C ALA A 92 1.34 0.96 -6.00
N LEU A 93 0.89 1.72 -5.00
CA LEU A 93 -0.17 1.32 -4.07
C LEU A 93 -1.48 0.99 -4.78
N ARG A 94 -1.96 1.91 -5.63
CA ARG A 94 -3.19 1.73 -6.42
C ARG A 94 -3.09 0.51 -7.33
N ARG A 95 -1.92 0.31 -7.96
CA ARG A 95 -1.65 -0.84 -8.81
C ARG A 95 -1.64 -2.16 -8.03
N GLY A 96 -1.00 -2.20 -6.87
CA GLY A 96 -0.95 -3.38 -5.99
C GLY A 96 -2.34 -3.78 -5.51
N LEU A 97 -3.12 -2.81 -5.02
CA LEU A 97 -4.51 -3.03 -4.62
C LEU A 97 -5.36 -3.57 -5.77
N ALA A 98 -5.21 -3.01 -6.97
CA ALA A 98 -5.93 -3.48 -8.15
C ALA A 98 -5.52 -4.89 -8.61
N GLY A 99 -4.41 -5.44 -8.11
CA GLY A 99 -4.03 -6.83 -8.31
C GLY A 99 -4.86 -7.82 -7.47
N ILE A 100 -5.57 -7.34 -6.45
CA ILE A 100 -6.32 -8.17 -5.52
C ILE A 100 -7.81 -8.09 -5.87
N PRO A 101 -8.46 -9.21 -6.29
CA PRO A 101 -9.86 -9.21 -6.71
C PRO A 101 -10.83 -8.67 -5.65
N MET A 102 -10.62 -9.00 -4.36
CA MET A 102 -11.45 -8.48 -3.28
C MET A 102 -11.40 -6.94 -3.20
N ALA A 103 -10.22 -6.35 -3.40
CA ALA A 103 -10.03 -4.91 -3.33
C ALA A 103 -10.67 -4.22 -4.53
N VAL A 104 -10.60 -4.83 -5.73
CA VAL A 104 -11.31 -4.35 -6.92
C VAL A 104 -12.83 -4.37 -6.71
N ARG A 105 -13.38 -5.43 -6.08
CA ARG A 105 -14.82 -5.48 -5.75
C ARG A 105 -15.21 -4.43 -4.71
N ALA A 106 -14.45 -4.27 -3.64
CA ALA A 106 -14.67 -3.22 -2.65
C ALA A 106 -14.57 -1.80 -3.28
N LEU A 107 -13.65 -1.59 -4.23
CA LEU A 107 -13.55 -0.34 -4.98
C LEU A 107 -14.80 -0.11 -5.85
N LEU A 108 -15.31 -1.16 -6.52
CA LEU A 108 -16.54 -1.09 -7.31
C LEU A 108 -17.77 -0.79 -6.45
N GLU A 109 -17.84 -1.30 -5.22
CA GLU A 109 -18.90 -0.96 -4.25
C GLU A 109 -18.87 0.51 -3.86
N VAL A 110 -17.68 1.07 -3.61
CA VAL A 110 -17.51 2.50 -3.37
C VAL A 110 -17.91 3.32 -4.61
N GLY A 111 -17.58 2.84 -5.81
CA GLY A 111 -18.03 3.44 -7.07
C GLY A 111 -19.55 3.39 -7.26
N ASP A 112 -20.23 2.34 -6.81
CA ASP A 112 -21.69 2.26 -6.83
C ASP A 112 -22.32 3.21 -5.82
N ARG A 113 -21.79 3.29 -4.60
CA ARG A 113 -22.24 4.26 -3.59
C ARG A 113 -22.06 5.70 -4.07
N LEU A 114 -20.96 5.99 -4.76
CA LEU A 114 -20.73 7.28 -5.41
C LEU A 114 -21.76 7.57 -6.51
N ARG A 115 -22.15 6.56 -7.28
CA ARG A 115 -23.17 6.70 -8.34
C ARG A 115 -24.58 6.96 -7.80
N HIS A 116 -24.92 6.39 -6.65
CA HIS A 116 -26.21 6.58 -5.99
C HIS A 116 -26.26 7.83 -5.10
N ASN A 117 -25.17 8.60 -5.02
CA ASN A 117 -24.98 9.74 -4.12
C ASN A 117 -25.04 9.39 -2.61
N ASP A 118 -24.67 8.15 -2.23
CA ASP A 118 -24.58 7.72 -0.83
C ASP A 118 -23.31 8.21 -0.13
N ILE A 119 -22.31 8.64 -0.88
CA ILE A 119 -21.04 9.19 -0.39
C ILE A 119 -20.77 10.47 -1.18
N ALA A 120 -20.24 11.49 -0.50
CA ALA A 120 -19.76 12.70 -1.17
C ALA A 120 -18.62 12.32 -2.13
N ALA A 121 -18.65 12.88 -3.34
CA ALA A 121 -17.58 12.67 -4.30
C ALA A 121 -16.22 13.09 -3.72
N ASP A 122 -16.24 14.08 -2.83
CA ASP A 122 -15.06 14.58 -2.16
C ASP A 122 -14.39 13.46 -1.41
N ASP A 123 -15.09 12.59 -0.70
CA ASP A 123 -14.49 11.50 0.10
C ASP A 123 -13.78 10.42 -0.73
N VAL A 124 -14.04 10.38 -2.04
CA VAL A 124 -13.49 9.36 -2.95
C VAL A 124 -12.38 9.93 -3.85
N ILE A 125 -12.52 11.17 -4.32
CA ILE A 125 -11.68 11.76 -5.35
C ILE A 125 -10.75 12.84 -4.77
N VAL A 126 -9.49 12.86 -5.22
CA VAL A 126 -8.55 13.97 -4.94
C VAL A 126 -8.56 14.93 -6.11
N LEU A 127 -8.75 16.22 -5.82
CA LEU A 127 -8.55 17.28 -6.80
C LEU A 127 -7.11 17.77 -6.77
N PRO A 128 -6.43 17.89 -7.92
CA PRO A 128 -5.06 18.40 -8.00
C PRO A 128 -4.93 19.88 -7.65
N GLU A 129 -5.97 20.70 -7.83
CA GLU A 129 -5.91 22.16 -7.59
C GLU A 129 -6.63 22.62 -6.30
N GLY A 130 -7.34 21.72 -5.63
CA GLY A 130 -8.23 22.08 -4.52
C GLY A 130 -9.48 22.85 -5.01
N GLY A 131 -10.66 22.42 -4.59
CA GLY A 131 -11.92 22.99 -5.05
C GLY A 131 -13.11 22.08 -4.74
N GLU A 132 -14.31 22.52 -5.08
CA GLU A 132 -15.51 21.70 -5.04
C GLU A 132 -15.52 20.74 -6.23
N LEU A 133 -15.83 19.46 -6.02
CA LEU A 133 -15.95 18.52 -7.12
C LEU A 133 -17.13 18.87 -8.02
N GLU A 134 -16.82 19.37 -9.22
CA GLU A 134 -17.83 19.54 -10.26
C GLU A 134 -18.22 18.20 -10.89
N ALA A 135 -19.46 18.09 -11.35
CA ALA A 135 -19.96 16.91 -12.07
C ALA A 135 -19.10 16.51 -13.30
N LYS A 136 -18.31 17.45 -13.86
CA LYS A 136 -17.39 17.20 -14.97
C LYS A 136 -16.19 16.34 -14.59
N GLU A 137 -15.73 16.44 -13.34
CA GLU A 137 -14.54 15.73 -12.83
C GLU A 137 -14.89 14.35 -12.28
N ILE A 138 -16.13 14.19 -11.80
CA ILE A 138 -16.68 12.90 -11.36
C ILE A 138 -16.90 11.96 -12.54
N ARG A 139 -17.30 12.50 -13.71
CA ARG A 139 -17.67 11.70 -14.89
C ARG A 139 -16.53 10.79 -15.40
N PRO A 140 -15.27 11.24 -15.58
CA PRO A 140 -14.14 10.37 -15.90
C PRO A 140 -13.95 9.21 -14.92
N VAL A 141 -14.11 9.46 -13.62
CA VAL A 141 -13.96 8.45 -12.57
C VAL A 141 -15.07 7.40 -12.67
N LEU A 142 -16.33 7.83 -12.83
CA LEU A 142 -17.46 6.91 -13.06
C LEU A 142 -17.30 6.08 -14.35
N LEU A 143 -16.75 6.68 -15.42
CA LEU A 143 -16.45 5.95 -16.65
C LEU A 143 -15.36 4.91 -16.44
N ALA A 144 -14.33 5.22 -15.65
CA ALA A 144 -13.28 4.27 -15.28
C ALA A 144 -13.85 3.10 -14.46
N PHE A 145 -14.72 3.36 -13.48
CA PHE A 145 -15.48 2.32 -12.78
C PHE A 145 -16.29 1.43 -13.72
N GLY A 146 -16.96 2.03 -14.70
CA GLY A 146 -17.69 1.30 -15.75
C GLY A 146 -16.78 0.40 -16.59
N ARG A 147 -15.57 0.85 -16.94
CA ARG A 147 -14.56 0.05 -17.65
C ARG A 147 -14.07 -1.11 -16.80
N ILE A 148 -13.75 -0.88 -15.53
CA ILE A 148 -13.33 -1.92 -14.58
C ILE A 148 -14.43 -2.98 -14.46
N ARG A 149 -15.69 -2.59 -14.28
CA ARG A 149 -16.84 -3.52 -14.22
C ARG A 149 -17.01 -4.36 -15.49
N ARG A 150 -16.69 -3.82 -16.66
CA ARG A 150 -16.74 -4.58 -17.92
C ARG A 150 -15.60 -5.59 -18.01
N LEU A 151 -14.40 -5.23 -17.57
CA LEU A 151 -13.25 -6.14 -17.53
C LEU A 151 -13.45 -7.24 -16.50
N GLU A 152 -13.93 -6.93 -15.30
CA GLU A 152 -14.27 -7.91 -14.26
C GLU A 152 -15.29 -8.95 -14.77
N ARG A 153 -16.37 -8.52 -15.43
CA ARG A 153 -17.34 -9.44 -16.03
C ARG A 153 -16.73 -10.34 -17.11
N LYS A 154 -15.76 -9.85 -17.88
CA LYS A 154 -15.03 -10.67 -18.86
C LYS A 154 -14.11 -11.67 -18.18
N ILE A 155 -13.40 -11.25 -17.12
CA ILE A 155 -12.55 -12.12 -16.31
C ILE A 155 -13.39 -13.25 -15.71
N ALA A 156 -14.52 -12.94 -15.09
CA ALA A 156 -15.42 -13.95 -14.51
C ALA A 156 -15.88 -15.00 -15.53
N ARG A 157 -16.27 -14.58 -16.74
CA ARG A 157 -16.64 -15.51 -17.84
C ARG A 157 -15.46 -16.38 -18.29
N LEU A 158 -14.25 -15.81 -18.34
CA LEU A 158 -13.04 -16.55 -18.70
C LEU A 158 -12.66 -17.55 -17.60
N GLU A 159 -12.77 -17.17 -16.33
CA GLU A 159 -12.54 -18.03 -15.16
C GLU A 159 -13.55 -19.19 -15.11
N GLU A 160 -14.84 -18.93 -15.36
CA GLU A 160 -15.86 -19.99 -15.52
C GLU A 160 -15.50 -20.95 -16.65
N SER A 161 -15.02 -20.43 -17.77
CA SER A 161 -14.57 -21.25 -18.90
C SER A 161 -13.28 -22.05 -18.64
N LEU A 162 -12.51 -21.69 -17.60
CA LEU A 162 -11.36 -22.48 -17.13
C LEU A 162 -11.80 -23.63 -16.21
N ALA A 163 -12.97 -23.53 -15.57
CA ALA A 163 -13.51 -24.60 -14.73
C ALA A 163 -14.01 -25.80 -15.56
N ASP A 164 -14.27 -25.61 -16.86
CA ASP A 164 -14.65 -26.70 -17.75
C ASP A 164 -13.45 -27.64 -18.03
N LYS A 165 -13.56 -28.89 -17.55
CA LYS A 165 -12.53 -29.92 -17.61
C LYS A 165 -12.23 -30.40 -19.04
N ARG A 166 -13.03 -30.01 -20.04
CA ARG A 166 -12.90 -30.45 -21.44
C ARG A 166 -11.85 -29.69 -22.26
N ARG A 167 -11.18 -28.68 -21.70
CA ARG A 167 -10.20 -27.86 -22.44
C ARG A 167 -8.80 -28.45 -22.51
N SER A 168 -8.15 -28.27 -23.67
CA SER A 168 -6.74 -28.60 -23.88
C SER A 168 -5.83 -27.72 -23.00
N ALA A 169 -4.63 -28.23 -22.68
CA ALA A 169 -3.62 -27.50 -21.90
C ALA A 169 -3.26 -26.14 -22.54
N THR A 170 -3.14 -26.10 -23.88
CA THR A 170 -2.87 -24.87 -24.64
C THR A 170 -4.04 -23.88 -24.56
N GLY A 171 -5.28 -24.36 -24.63
CA GLY A 171 -6.47 -23.52 -24.46
C GLY A 171 -6.53 -22.89 -23.06
N ARG A 172 -6.17 -23.64 -22.02
CA ARG A 172 -6.09 -23.13 -20.65
C ARG A 172 -5.02 -22.04 -20.50
N ALA A 173 -3.82 -22.25 -21.06
CA ALA A 173 -2.75 -21.26 -21.03
C ALA A 173 -3.12 -19.96 -21.75
N ASN A 174 -3.80 -20.04 -22.90
CA ASN A 174 -4.26 -18.87 -23.64
C ASN A 174 -5.28 -18.04 -22.85
N VAL A 175 -6.24 -18.71 -22.21
CA VAL A 175 -7.27 -18.03 -21.39
C VAL A 175 -6.65 -17.40 -20.15
N GLN A 176 -5.70 -18.08 -19.51
CA GLN A 176 -4.96 -17.53 -18.38
C GLN A 176 -4.15 -16.28 -18.79
N LYS A 177 -3.56 -16.27 -20.00
CA LYS A 177 -2.90 -15.09 -20.57
C LYS A 177 -3.88 -13.94 -20.83
N GLN A 178 -5.09 -14.23 -21.30
CA GLN A 178 -6.15 -13.22 -21.49
C GLN A 178 -6.61 -12.64 -20.14
N ILE A 179 -6.80 -13.46 -19.13
CA ILE A 179 -7.12 -13.01 -17.76
C ILE A 179 -6.02 -12.10 -17.24
N ALA A 180 -4.75 -12.50 -17.36
CA ALA A 180 -3.62 -11.68 -16.93
C ALA A 180 -3.59 -10.32 -17.66
N THR A 181 -3.89 -10.30 -18.96
CA THR A 181 -3.97 -9.06 -19.77
C THR A 181 -5.11 -8.16 -19.29
N HIS A 182 -6.29 -8.72 -19.01
CA HIS A 182 -7.42 -7.96 -18.49
C HIS A 182 -7.16 -7.43 -17.07
N ARG A 183 -6.56 -8.22 -16.19
CA ARG A 183 -6.13 -7.79 -14.85
C ARG A 183 -5.10 -6.66 -14.94
N ALA A 184 -4.13 -6.74 -15.84
CA ALA A 184 -3.19 -5.63 -16.09
C ALA A 184 -3.89 -4.36 -16.59
N GLY A 185 -4.94 -4.51 -17.41
CA GLY A 185 -5.78 -3.38 -17.83
C GLY A 185 -6.55 -2.71 -16.68
N ILE A 186 -7.08 -3.50 -15.74
CA ILE A 186 -7.70 -3.00 -14.51
C ILE A 186 -6.66 -2.26 -13.67
N GLN A 187 -5.50 -2.87 -13.45
CA GLN A 187 -4.39 -2.27 -12.71
C GLN A 187 -4.00 -0.90 -13.26
N LYS A 188 -3.84 -0.77 -14.59
CA LYS A 188 -3.53 0.52 -15.23
C LYS A 188 -4.65 1.54 -15.00
N THR A 189 -5.91 1.13 -15.19
CA THR A 189 -7.06 2.01 -15.02
C THR A 189 -7.20 2.54 -13.58
N VAL A 190 -6.92 1.70 -12.58
CA VAL A 190 -6.97 2.10 -11.15
C VAL A 190 -5.75 2.93 -10.77
N ALA A 191 -4.57 2.65 -11.34
CA ALA A 191 -3.36 3.42 -11.10
C ALA A 191 -3.49 4.89 -11.52
N ASP A 192 -4.11 5.12 -12.67
CA ASP A 192 -4.32 6.46 -13.24
C ASP A 192 -5.47 7.23 -12.55
N MET A 193 -6.21 6.60 -11.62
CA MET A 193 -7.38 7.21 -10.99
C MET A 193 -7.00 8.10 -9.80
N PRO A 194 -7.55 9.33 -9.70
CA PRO A 194 -7.28 10.24 -8.58
C PRO A 194 -8.06 9.85 -7.32
N LEU A 195 -7.64 8.77 -6.67
CA LEU A 195 -8.26 8.26 -5.43
C LEU A 195 -7.66 8.90 -4.18
N LYS A 196 -8.52 9.21 -3.19
CA LYS A 196 -8.11 9.71 -1.88
C LYS A 196 -7.24 8.71 -1.10
N PRO A 197 -6.18 9.18 -0.40
CA PRO A 197 -5.35 8.30 0.43
C PRO A 197 -6.16 7.56 1.50
N ALA A 198 -7.16 8.20 2.10
CA ALA A 198 -8.02 7.57 3.11
C ALA A 198 -8.76 6.34 2.59
N LEU A 199 -9.23 6.37 1.34
CA LEU A 199 -9.87 5.22 0.70
C LEU A 199 -8.86 4.09 0.46
N ILE A 200 -7.65 4.44 0.04
CA ILE A 200 -6.56 3.48 -0.14
C ILE A 200 -6.23 2.82 1.20
N ASP A 201 -6.09 3.61 2.28
CA ASP A 201 -5.82 3.12 3.63
C ASP A 201 -6.92 2.16 4.14
N ASP A 202 -8.21 2.48 3.91
CA ASP A 202 -9.32 1.58 4.25
C ASP A 202 -9.26 0.25 3.47
N LEU A 203 -8.98 0.30 2.16
CA LEU A 203 -8.83 -0.90 1.34
C LEU A 203 -7.64 -1.75 1.79
N VAL A 204 -6.50 -1.14 2.08
CA VAL A 204 -5.34 -1.84 2.66
C VAL A 204 -5.70 -2.48 4.00
N GLY A 205 -6.44 -1.77 4.85
CA GLY A 205 -6.94 -2.29 6.12
C GLY A 205 -7.86 -3.50 5.94
N LYS A 206 -8.78 -3.46 4.98
CA LYS A 206 -9.65 -4.60 4.63
C LYS A 206 -8.85 -5.82 4.16
N VAL A 207 -7.89 -5.61 3.26
CA VAL A 207 -7.00 -6.69 2.78
C VAL A 207 -6.20 -7.29 3.94
N ARG A 208 -5.63 -6.45 4.82
CA ARG A 208 -4.87 -6.91 6.00
C ARG A 208 -5.72 -7.78 6.93
N ARG A 209 -6.94 -7.35 7.26
CA ARG A 209 -7.87 -8.13 8.10
C ARG A 209 -8.16 -9.50 7.49
N LEU A 210 -8.35 -9.58 6.18
CA LEU A 210 -8.58 -10.87 5.53
C LEU A 210 -7.33 -11.76 5.56
N CYS A 211 -6.14 -11.20 5.31
CA CYS A 211 -4.89 -11.95 5.44
C CYS A 211 -4.70 -12.52 6.85
N GLN A 212 -4.94 -11.71 7.88
CA GLN A 212 -4.85 -12.14 9.28
C GLN A 212 -5.83 -13.26 9.60
N ARG A 213 -7.08 -13.15 9.13
CA ARG A 213 -8.10 -14.19 9.30
C ARG A 213 -7.71 -15.50 8.60
N ILE A 214 -7.21 -15.43 7.37
CA ILE A 214 -6.70 -16.59 6.63
C ILE A 214 -5.50 -17.21 7.36
N ASP A 215 -4.60 -16.40 7.90
CA ASP A 215 -3.41 -16.85 8.62
C ASP A 215 -3.76 -17.55 9.93
N GLY A 216 -4.67 -16.98 10.72
CA GLY A 216 -5.18 -17.56 11.96
C GLY A 216 -5.85 -18.92 11.72
N LEU A 217 -6.80 -18.98 10.78
CA LEU A 217 -7.48 -20.23 10.42
C LEU A 217 -6.52 -21.28 9.84
N ALA A 218 -5.49 -20.86 9.11
CA ALA A 218 -4.50 -21.80 8.59
C ALA A 218 -3.59 -22.35 9.70
N GLN A 219 -3.29 -21.59 10.75
CA GLN A 219 -2.58 -22.10 11.91
C GLN A 219 -3.46 -23.07 12.71
N GLU A 220 -4.73 -22.74 12.91
CA GLU A 220 -5.68 -23.59 13.61
C GLU A 220 -5.97 -24.89 12.85
N SER A 221 -6.14 -24.81 11.52
CA SER A 221 -6.30 -26.00 10.66
C SER A 221 -5.08 -26.93 10.73
N ARG A 222 -3.87 -26.40 10.94
CA ARG A 222 -2.66 -27.23 11.15
C ARG A 222 -2.67 -27.94 12.49
N ARG A 223 -3.20 -27.30 13.55
CA ARG A 223 -3.30 -27.86 14.91
C ARG A 223 -4.39 -28.93 15.00
N THR A 224 -5.60 -28.62 14.54
CA THR A 224 -6.80 -29.44 14.79
C THR A 224 -7.13 -30.41 13.64
N ARG A 225 -6.56 -30.21 12.44
CA ARG A 225 -6.75 -31.01 11.21
C ARG A 225 -8.22 -31.35 10.90
N THR A 226 -9.14 -30.41 11.10
CA THR A 226 -10.56 -30.64 10.82
C THR A 226 -10.91 -30.29 9.36
N ALA A 227 -11.77 -31.09 8.74
CA ALA A 227 -12.27 -30.83 7.39
C ALA A 227 -13.12 -29.55 7.31
N ALA A 228 -13.71 -29.11 8.42
CA ALA A 228 -14.48 -27.87 8.50
C ALA A 228 -13.59 -26.63 8.29
N LEU A 229 -12.47 -26.54 9.00
CA LEU A 229 -11.52 -25.43 8.87
C LEU A 229 -10.87 -25.38 7.49
N ALA A 230 -10.57 -26.52 6.89
CA ALA A 230 -10.05 -26.57 5.52
C ALA A 230 -11.07 -26.03 4.48
N ARG A 231 -12.36 -26.31 4.68
CA ARG A 231 -13.43 -25.75 3.82
C ARG A 231 -13.59 -24.25 4.04
N GLU A 232 -13.49 -23.77 5.28
CA GLU A 232 -13.58 -22.35 5.59
C GLU A 232 -12.39 -21.57 5.02
N LEU A 233 -11.18 -22.10 5.13
CA LEU A 233 -9.99 -21.52 4.51
C LEU A 233 -10.17 -21.40 3.00
N LYS A 234 -10.67 -22.45 2.34
CA LYS A 234 -10.94 -22.41 0.91
C LYS A 234 -12.00 -21.35 0.54
N LYS A 235 -13.06 -21.21 1.35
CA LYS A 235 -14.07 -20.15 1.15
C LYS A 235 -13.45 -18.76 1.25
N LEU A 236 -12.54 -18.52 2.20
CA LEU A 236 -11.85 -17.24 2.32
C LEU A 236 -10.86 -16.98 1.18
N GLU A 237 -10.20 -18.02 0.65
CA GLU A 237 -9.36 -17.88 -0.56
C GLU A 237 -10.21 -17.57 -1.81
N GLU A 238 -11.39 -18.19 -1.92
CA GLU A 238 -12.37 -17.88 -2.97
C GLU A 238 -12.91 -16.45 -2.83
N GLU A 239 -13.20 -16.01 -1.60
CA GLU A 239 -13.55 -14.62 -1.30
C GLU A 239 -12.38 -13.68 -1.60
N ALA A 240 -11.13 -14.04 -1.31
CA ALA A 240 -9.98 -13.22 -1.68
C ALA A 240 -9.79 -13.14 -3.21
N GLY A 241 -10.18 -14.19 -3.93
CA GLY A 241 -9.92 -14.41 -5.35
C GLY A 241 -8.45 -14.77 -5.66
N LEU A 242 -7.66 -15.04 -4.63
CA LEU A 242 -6.23 -15.34 -4.72
C LEU A 242 -5.83 -16.38 -3.65
N PRO A 243 -4.85 -17.25 -3.94
CA PRO A 243 -4.30 -18.15 -2.95
C PRO A 243 -3.52 -17.36 -1.89
N ARG A 244 -3.54 -17.86 -0.65
CA ARG A 244 -2.91 -17.21 0.52
C ARG A 244 -1.49 -16.70 0.25
N LYS A 245 -0.63 -17.51 -0.37
CA LYS A 245 0.77 -17.13 -0.64
C LYS A 245 0.87 -15.90 -1.53
N GLN A 246 0.09 -15.83 -2.60
CA GLN A 246 0.11 -14.68 -3.52
C GLN A 246 -0.45 -13.43 -2.82
N LEU A 247 -1.48 -13.60 -2.00
CA LEU A 247 -2.08 -12.50 -1.24
C LEU A 247 -1.06 -11.91 -0.24
N GLN A 248 -0.30 -12.75 0.46
CA GLN A 248 0.77 -12.30 1.36
C GLN A 248 1.88 -11.55 0.61
N THR A 249 2.32 -12.06 -0.54
CA THR A 249 3.33 -11.37 -1.37
C THR A 249 2.84 -9.97 -1.77
N LEU A 250 1.62 -9.87 -2.29
CA LEU A 250 1.04 -8.58 -2.69
C LEU A 250 0.85 -7.64 -1.49
N LEU A 251 0.44 -8.15 -0.32
CA LEU A 251 0.30 -7.31 0.87
C LEU A 251 1.64 -6.73 1.31
N VAL A 252 2.73 -7.50 1.27
CA VAL A 252 4.07 -6.99 1.60
C VAL A 252 4.51 -5.90 0.62
N GLU A 253 4.27 -6.07 -0.68
CA GLU A 253 4.55 -5.05 -1.71
C GLU A 253 3.74 -3.76 -1.48
N ILE A 254 2.47 -3.91 -1.08
CA ILE A 254 1.60 -2.78 -0.76
C ILE A 254 2.08 -2.06 0.51
N GLU A 255 2.39 -2.79 1.58
CA GLU A 255 2.84 -2.19 2.84
C GLU A 255 4.20 -1.50 2.71
N THR A 256 5.11 -2.05 1.92
CA THR A 256 6.39 -1.39 1.61
C THR A 256 6.18 -0.10 0.82
N SER A 257 5.29 -0.13 -0.18
CA SER A 257 4.90 1.08 -0.93
C SER A 257 4.21 2.11 -0.02
N ASP A 258 3.38 1.68 0.93
CA ASP A 258 2.70 2.58 1.87
C ASP A 258 3.70 3.26 2.82
N ARG A 259 4.64 2.49 3.36
CA ARG A 259 5.71 3.03 4.22
C ARG A 259 6.55 4.07 3.49
N THR A 260 6.94 3.82 2.24
CA THR A 260 7.73 4.78 1.45
C THR A 260 6.96 6.08 1.17
N VAL A 261 5.65 6.00 0.85
CA VAL A 261 4.79 7.18 0.69
C VAL A 261 4.65 7.95 1.99
N ARG A 262 4.39 7.26 3.12
CA ARG A 262 4.26 7.90 4.43
C ARG A 262 5.55 8.57 4.87
N GLN A 263 6.69 7.93 4.64
CA GLN A 263 8.01 8.50 4.93
C GLN A 263 8.26 9.76 4.10
N ALA A 264 8.04 9.72 2.79
CA ALA A 264 8.22 10.88 1.91
C ALA A 264 7.27 12.04 2.28
N LYS A 265 6.03 11.74 2.69
CA LYS A 265 5.10 12.75 3.23
C LYS A 265 5.61 13.38 4.53
N ARG A 266 6.16 12.59 5.46
CA ARG A 266 6.76 13.11 6.70
C ARG A 266 7.95 14.01 6.41
N GLU A 267 8.85 13.59 5.53
CA GLU A 267 10.00 14.38 5.07
C GLU A 267 9.56 15.74 4.51
N LEU A 268 8.52 15.75 3.67
CA LEU A 268 7.95 16.98 3.12
C LEU A 268 7.31 17.88 4.21
N MET A 269 6.58 17.29 5.16
CA MET A 269 5.96 18.04 6.25
C MET A 269 7.02 18.65 7.18
N GLU A 270 8.03 17.87 7.59
CA GLU A 270 9.09 18.29 8.49
C GLU A 270 9.91 19.46 7.91
N ALA A 271 10.20 19.41 6.61
CA ALA A 271 10.84 20.52 5.92
C ALA A 271 9.96 21.79 5.85
N ASN A 272 8.64 21.61 5.69
CA ASN A 272 7.67 22.71 5.59
C ASN A 272 7.24 23.27 6.95
N LEU A 273 7.51 22.60 8.08
CA LEU A 273 7.23 23.12 9.43
C LEU A 273 7.88 24.49 9.67
N ARG A 274 9.04 24.74 9.08
CA ARG A 274 9.75 26.02 9.19
C ARG A 274 9.04 27.15 8.45
N LEU A 275 8.37 26.86 7.33
CA LEU A 275 7.52 27.83 6.63
C LEU A 275 6.35 28.24 7.53
N VAL A 276 5.67 27.26 8.15
CA VAL A 276 4.55 27.50 9.07
C VAL A 276 4.97 28.40 10.23
N VAL A 277 6.13 28.14 10.84
CA VAL A 277 6.67 29.00 11.91
C VAL A 277 7.02 30.41 11.41
N SER A 278 7.60 30.54 10.21
CA SER A 278 7.93 31.85 9.63
C SER A 278 6.68 32.69 9.32
N VAL A 279 5.60 32.04 8.87
CA VAL A 279 4.29 32.65 8.64
C VAL A 279 3.64 32.99 9.98
N ALA A 280 3.64 32.07 10.96
CA ALA A 280 3.11 32.31 12.30
C ALA A 280 3.80 33.50 13.01
N LYS A 281 5.12 33.67 12.82
CA LYS A 281 5.85 34.86 13.31
C LYS A 281 5.36 36.18 12.72
N ARG A 282 4.84 36.21 11.48
CA ARG A 282 4.22 37.43 10.91
C ARG A 282 2.89 37.76 11.58
N TYR A 283 2.14 36.76 12.02
CA TYR A 283 0.83 36.94 12.67
C TYR A 283 0.91 37.14 14.19
N LEU A 284 2.02 36.78 14.84
CA LEU A 284 2.24 37.04 16.27
C LEU A 284 2.24 38.54 16.66
N GLY A 285 2.45 39.44 15.70
CA GLY A 285 2.37 40.90 15.91
C GLY A 285 1.03 41.54 15.50
N SER A 286 0.05 40.75 15.05
CA SER A 286 -1.29 41.21 14.67
C SER A 286 -2.32 40.45 15.50
N ASP A 287 -2.62 40.99 16.68
CA ASP A 287 -3.73 40.69 17.60
C ASP A 287 -4.48 39.36 17.34
N LEU A 288 -3.99 38.29 17.97
CA LEU A 288 -4.88 37.28 18.56
C LEU A 288 -4.93 37.53 20.08
N SER A 289 -5.78 38.47 20.48
CA SER A 289 -6.36 38.59 21.82
C SER A 289 -7.87 38.57 21.71
#